data_AF-A0A9W6Z717-F1
#
_entry.id   AF-A0A9W6Z717-F1
#
_cell.length_a   1.000
_cell.length_b   1.000
_cell.length_c   1.000
_cell.angle_alpha   90.00
_cell.angle_beta   90.00
_cell.angle_gamma   90.00
#
_symmetry.space_group_name_H-M   'P 1'
#
loop_
_entity.id
_entity.type
_entity.pdbx_description
1 polymer ?
#
loop_
_entity_poly.entity_id
_entity_poly.type
_entity_poly.pdbx_seq_one_letter_code
_entity_poly.pdbx_strand_id
1 'polypeptide(L)'
;MSCPPCAHPVKVGGLCALCGAIVSTADGQLNSDSSRPNSPNTSPDSSPNSSPTKPKPKRARKGPKNQSLTVSGGHTLRVSSSYASQHSLLERKRLRSKRKLSLVLDLDHTLVHCVSDERAREHLGNDELRTFLLPFDNIKFPSPEDIFNATNPFHCARHYLKLRPNLKSFLTSSHECYELTIYTAGTRYYALKVAHAICRYIVGADDVDYFNSENATEKEKEAIQLRKDMFGSRIVSRSDVGDLGANVKSLKRVFPDGGRMSVILDDREDVWANAKDNDRLFTGGRKGEPPSNLLYICPYRWSVFRAFDDVNNSSGADWGAQPPAQQQAEDDEYLTMTLDILKRLHEKFYAEGGGEPGEEHERAAPLLLQQMRASVFPPGCKFVFSGLVSLQEQEQCRKFSETARLPITRYAEDLGATVVSAVDLDVTHVVAKRSGTEKCQRGAAVPGCAVVSVQWLMQCYWSLKNASIMRYLLCPINPRTEESENYRRAREKEKEEKNNATTTTTTKTKDEENGGGNDDESSDDDFADGLLANF
;
A
#
# COMPACT_ATOMS: atom_id res chain seq x y z
N MET A 1 47.02 20.73 5.10
CA MET A 1 46.49 20.47 3.74
C MET A 1 45.01 20.14 3.88
N SER A 2 44.13 21.09 3.61
CA SER A 2 42.68 20.89 3.63
C SER A 2 42.26 20.08 2.41
N CYS A 3 41.64 18.92 2.63
CA CYS A 3 41.02 18.14 1.55
C CYS A 3 39.89 18.97 0.92
N PRO A 4 39.77 19.04 -0.42
CA PRO A 4 38.68 19.76 -1.06
C PRO A 4 37.31 19.21 -0.62
N PRO A 5 36.28 20.06 -0.47
CA PRO A 5 34.95 19.62 -0.04
C PRO A 5 34.36 18.60 -1.03
N CYS A 6 33.79 17.50 -0.51
CA CYS A 6 33.07 16.53 -1.33
C CYS A 6 31.92 17.24 -2.08
N ALA A 7 31.91 17.11 -3.42
CA ALA A 7 30.88 17.69 -4.31
C ALA A 7 29.69 16.74 -4.55
N HIS A 8 29.64 15.60 -3.87
CA HIS A 8 28.51 14.67 -4.00
C HIS A 8 27.21 15.28 -3.46
N PRO A 9 26.07 15.02 -4.11
CA PRO A 9 24.79 15.65 -3.78
C PRO A 9 24.16 15.12 -2.48
N VAL A 10 24.66 14.00 -1.94
CA VAL A 10 24.07 13.32 -0.79
C VAL A 10 24.88 13.58 0.47
N LYS A 11 24.31 14.34 1.40
CA LYS A 11 24.92 14.73 2.68
C LYS A 11 24.00 14.30 3.82
N VAL A 12 24.57 13.66 4.84
CA VAL A 12 23.86 13.06 5.98
C VAL A 12 24.66 13.38 7.23
N GLY A 13 24.09 14.20 8.14
CA GLY A 13 24.74 14.54 9.42
C GLY A 13 26.13 15.16 9.31
N GLY A 14 26.36 16.07 8.35
CA GLY A 14 27.67 16.69 8.12
C GLY A 14 28.69 15.78 7.42
N LEU A 15 28.28 14.60 6.94
CA LEU A 15 29.12 13.66 6.19
C LEU A 15 28.55 13.44 4.78
N CYS A 16 29.45 13.25 3.82
CA CYS A 16 29.15 12.86 2.46
C CYS A 16 28.77 11.38 2.44
N ALA A 17 27.53 11.04 2.07
CA ALA A 17 27.02 9.67 2.13
C ALA A 17 27.71 8.69 1.16
N LEU A 18 28.42 9.20 0.14
CA LEU A 18 29.07 8.39 -0.87
C LEU A 18 30.55 8.11 -0.56
N CYS A 19 31.26 9.06 0.03
CA CYS A 19 32.70 8.91 0.30
C CYS A 19 33.09 9.10 1.77
N GLY A 20 32.13 9.38 2.66
CA GLY A 20 32.38 9.57 4.09
C GLY A 20 33.10 10.87 4.46
N ALA A 21 33.37 11.76 3.51
CA ALA A 21 34.05 13.02 3.78
C ALA A 21 33.21 13.95 4.67
N ILE A 22 33.83 14.57 5.67
CA ILE A 22 33.20 15.62 6.48
C ILE A 22 32.94 16.83 5.59
N VAL A 23 31.69 17.25 5.52
CA VAL A 23 31.26 18.44 4.81
C VAL A 23 31.08 19.52 5.87
N SER A 24 31.92 20.56 5.82
CA SER A 24 31.87 21.67 6.77
C SER A 24 30.47 22.28 6.79
N THR A 25 29.76 22.17 7.90
CA THR A 25 28.61 23.03 8.18
C THR A 25 29.15 24.41 8.52
N ALA A 26 28.70 25.43 7.80
CA ALA A 26 28.80 26.81 8.27
C ALA A 26 27.90 26.92 9.50
N ASP A 27 28.46 26.62 10.66
CA ASP A 27 28.07 27.09 12.01
C ASP A 27 29.05 26.43 12.98
N GLY A 28 30.06 27.21 13.37
CA GLY A 28 31.12 26.78 14.26
C GLY A 28 30.63 26.72 15.70
N GLN A 29 30.68 25.53 16.30
CA GLN A 29 30.98 25.33 17.72
C GLN A 29 31.40 23.87 17.92
N LEU A 30 32.71 23.63 17.94
CA LEU A 30 33.30 22.36 18.36
C LEU A 30 33.55 22.41 19.87
N ASN A 31 32.82 21.63 20.65
CA ASN A 31 33.27 21.24 21.98
C ASN A 31 34.32 20.12 21.80
N SER A 32 35.55 20.45 22.15
CA SER A 32 36.65 19.52 22.33
C SER A 32 36.40 18.67 23.57
N ASP A 33 36.37 17.34 23.42
CA ASP A 33 36.83 16.49 24.51
C ASP A 33 37.60 15.30 23.96
N SER A 34 38.89 15.30 24.29
CA SER A 34 39.92 14.38 23.86
C SER A 34 40.19 13.35 24.93
N SER A 35 39.91 12.08 24.68
CA SER A 35 40.49 10.99 25.47
C SER A 35 40.56 9.71 24.64
N ARG A 36 41.72 9.49 24.01
CA ARG A 36 42.20 8.18 23.56
C ARG A 36 42.85 7.46 24.76
N PRO A 37 42.67 6.15 24.96
CA PRO A 37 43.61 5.36 25.73
C PRO A 37 44.67 4.71 24.81
N ASN A 38 45.92 4.85 25.23
CA ASN A 38 47.11 4.19 24.69
C ASN A 38 47.06 2.66 24.86
N SER A 39 47.55 1.92 23.86
CA SER A 39 48.09 0.56 24.03
C SER A 39 49.63 0.62 24.00
N PRO A 40 50.35 -0.09 24.88
CA PRO A 40 51.77 -0.32 24.71
C PRO A 40 52.05 -1.66 24.01
N ASN A 41 53.03 -1.60 23.10
CA ASN A 41 53.74 -2.73 22.49
C ASN A 41 54.68 -3.41 23.51
N THR A 42 54.78 -4.74 23.44
CA THR A 42 56.01 -5.49 23.78
C THR A 42 56.19 -6.68 22.84
N SER A 43 57.41 -6.85 22.36
CA SER A 43 57.88 -7.83 21.36
C SER A 43 58.41 -9.13 22.04
N PRO A 44 59.14 -10.05 21.36
CA PRO A 44 58.72 -11.45 21.20
C PRO A 44 59.65 -12.47 21.91
N ASP A 45 59.16 -13.68 22.24
CA ASP A 45 60.05 -14.85 22.24
C ASP A 45 59.35 -16.23 22.17
N SER A 46 59.99 -17.09 21.36
CA SER A 46 60.10 -18.56 21.31
C SER A 46 58.98 -19.54 21.77
N SER A 47 58.62 -20.44 20.84
CA SER A 47 57.89 -21.73 20.98
C SER A 47 58.78 -22.85 21.58
N PRO A 48 58.38 -24.15 21.72
CA PRO A 48 57.07 -24.81 21.50
C PRO A 48 56.64 -25.88 22.56
N ASN A 49 55.36 -26.27 22.56
CA ASN A 49 54.76 -27.62 22.79
C ASN A 49 53.49 -27.61 23.68
N SER A 50 52.33 -27.81 23.05
CA SER A 50 51.35 -28.87 23.38
C SER A 50 50.01 -28.64 22.65
N SER A 51 49.51 -29.71 22.06
CA SER A 51 48.29 -29.78 21.24
C SER A 51 46.99 -29.65 22.08
N PRO A 52 45.84 -29.32 21.47
CA PRO A 52 44.85 -28.45 22.09
C PRO A 52 43.63 -29.17 22.67
N THR A 53 43.21 -28.78 23.88
CA THR A 53 41.83 -28.99 24.34
C THR A 53 40.95 -27.83 23.88
N LYS A 54 40.00 -28.09 22.97
CA LYS A 54 39.02 -27.12 22.46
C LYS A 54 38.21 -26.49 23.62
N PRO A 55 38.24 -25.15 23.83
CA PRO A 55 37.25 -24.49 24.67
C PRO A 55 35.95 -24.26 23.88
N LYS A 56 34.83 -24.54 24.53
CA LYS A 56 33.46 -24.33 24.03
C LYS A 56 33.27 -22.89 23.51
N PRO A 57 32.47 -22.67 22.43
CA PRO A 57 32.31 -21.33 21.87
C PRO A 57 31.59 -20.42 22.87
N LYS A 58 32.27 -19.34 23.29
CA LYS A 58 31.65 -18.24 24.01
C LYS A 58 30.59 -17.61 23.10
N ARG A 59 29.36 -17.49 23.60
CA ARG A 59 28.26 -16.76 22.94
C ARG A 59 28.78 -15.41 22.44
N ALA A 60 28.76 -15.21 21.12
CA ALA A 60 29.05 -13.92 20.52
C ALA A 60 28.09 -12.87 21.10
N ARG A 61 28.63 -11.81 21.71
CA ARG A 61 27.86 -10.60 22.02
C ARG A 61 27.24 -10.12 20.70
N LYS A 62 25.91 -10.09 20.61
CA LYS A 62 25.20 -9.48 19.46
C LYS A 62 25.72 -8.06 19.32
N GLY A 63 26.43 -7.77 18.22
CA GLY A 63 26.86 -6.42 17.88
C GLY A 63 25.66 -5.47 17.74
N PRO A 64 25.90 -4.15 17.69
CA PRO A 64 24.83 -3.17 17.53
C PRO A 64 23.98 -3.50 16.29
N LYS A 65 22.65 -3.47 16.47
CA LYS A 65 21.70 -3.70 15.37
C LYS A 65 21.76 -2.51 14.40
N ASN A 66 22.24 -2.76 13.19
CA ASN A 66 22.22 -1.78 12.10
C ASN A 66 20.93 -1.91 11.29
N GLN A 67 20.44 -0.81 10.72
CA GLN A 67 19.23 -0.73 9.90
C GLN A 67 19.58 -0.07 8.56
N SER A 68 18.85 -0.45 7.51
CA SER A 68 18.97 0.18 6.18
C SER A 68 18.07 1.41 6.13
N LEU A 69 18.64 2.58 5.84
CA LEU A 69 17.94 3.85 5.64
C LEU A 69 18.24 4.35 4.23
N THR A 70 17.20 4.54 3.42
CA THR A 70 17.34 5.18 2.11
C THR A 70 17.33 6.69 2.32
N VAL A 71 18.48 7.32 2.04
CA VAL A 71 18.66 8.77 2.16
C VAL A 71 18.43 9.47 0.83
N SER A 72 18.25 10.78 0.88
CA SER A 72 18.12 11.68 -0.27
C SER A 72 19.09 11.31 -1.39
N GLY A 73 18.59 10.77 -2.51
CA GLY A 73 19.42 10.38 -3.65
C GLY A 73 19.22 8.93 -4.09
N GLY A 74 18.39 8.16 -3.36
CA GLY A 74 18.15 6.74 -3.63
C GLY A 74 19.25 5.83 -3.07
N HIS A 75 20.16 6.38 -2.25
CA HIS A 75 21.24 5.59 -1.66
C HIS A 75 20.76 4.96 -0.36
N THR A 76 20.82 3.64 -0.30
CA THR A 76 20.51 2.88 0.92
C THR A 76 21.77 2.76 1.76
N LEU A 77 21.78 3.43 2.92
CA LEU A 77 22.87 3.39 3.89
C LEU A 77 22.55 2.43 5.03
N ARG A 78 23.55 1.71 5.52
CA ARG A 78 23.43 1.01 6.81
C ARG A 78 23.81 1.96 7.94
N VAL A 79 22.84 2.28 8.77
CA VAL A 79 22.99 3.20 9.91
C VAL A 79 22.72 2.47 11.23
N SER A 80 23.20 3.03 12.35
CA SER A 80 22.85 2.49 13.66
C SER A 80 21.37 2.71 13.97
N SER A 81 20.78 1.85 14.79
CA SER A 81 19.39 2.02 15.24
C SER A 81 19.14 3.37 15.91
N SER A 82 20.11 3.90 16.67
CA SER A 82 19.97 5.20 17.35
C SER A 82 19.95 6.37 16.35
N TYR A 83 20.79 6.31 15.32
CA TYR A 83 20.84 7.32 14.27
C TYR A 83 19.54 7.33 13.45
N ALA A 84 19.05 6.15 13.07
CA ALA A 84 17.78 6.00 12.38
C ALA A 84 16.62 6.63 13.17
N SER A 85 16.53 6.36 14.48
CA SER A 85 15.51 6.96 15.34
C SER A 85 15.63 8.48 15.46
N GLN A 86 16.84 9.02 15.58
CA GLN A 86 17.07 10.47 15.61
C GLN A 86 16.66 11.12 14.28
N HIS A 87 17.04 10.52 13.15
CA HIS A 87 16.68 11.00 11.82
C HIS A 87 15.15 11.02 11.64
N SER A 88 14.47 9.93 11.97
CA SER A 88 13.00 9.87 11.96
C SER A 88 12.35 10.93 12.84
N LEU A 89 12.88 11.20 14.04
CA LEU A 89 12.37 12.26 14.91
C LEU A 89 12.50 13.65 14.28
N LEU A 90 13.66 13.97 13.70
CA LEU A 90 13.90 15.25 13.03
C LEU A 90 12.99 15.42 11.82
N GLU A 91 12.84 14.36 11.03
CA GLU A 91 11.98 14.36 9.86
C GLU A 91 10.51 14.58 10.21
N ARG A 92 10.01 13.92 11.27
CA ARG A 92 8.66 14.19 11.80
C ARG A 92 8.49 15.62 12.26
N LYS A 93 9.46 16.19 12.99
CA LYS A 93 9.41 17.60 13.42
C LYS A 93 9.35 18.54 12.21
N ARG A 94 10.13 18.26 11.17
CA ARG A 94 10.16 19.05 9.92
C ARG A 94 8.86 18.94 9.13
N LEU A 95 8.27 17.75 9.02
CA LEU A 95 6.99 17.57 8.35
C LEU A 95 5.87 18.29 9.12
N ARG A 96 5.85 18.17 10.45
CA ARG A 96 4.91 18.89 11.32
C ARG A 96 5.02 20.40 11.21
N SER A 97 6.24 20.97 11.19
CA SER A 97 6.41 22.42 11.06
C SER A 97 5.90 22.95 9.72
N LYS A 98 5.94 22.13 8.67
CA LYS A 98 5.36 22.44 7.35
C LYS A 98 3.89 22.05 7.23
N ARG A 99 3.28 21.51 8.29
CA ARG A 99 1.94 20.89 8.27
C ARG A 99 1.77 19.89 7.12
N LYS A 100 2.78 19.06 6.86
CA LYS A 100 2.73 18.01 5.84
C LYS A 100 2.74 16.61 6.44
N LEU A 101 2.15 15.66 5.72
CA LEU A 101 2.37 14.23 5.90
C LEU A 101 3.33 13.72 4.81
N SER A 102 3.65 12.43 4.80
CA SER A 102 4.41 11.82 3.70
C SER A 102 3.52 10.89 2.88
N LEU A 103 3.64 10.94 1.55
CA LEU A 103 2.89 10.09 0.63
C LEU A 103 3.88 9.29 -0.23
N VAL A 104 3.87 7.97 -0.05
CA VAL A 104 4.62 7.02 -0.88
C VAL A 104 3.73 6.61 -2.04
N LEU A 105 4.23 6.82 -3.26
CA LEU A 105 3.53 6.60 -4.50
C LEU A 105 4.20 5.48 -5.29
N ASP A 106 3.45 4.44 -5.63
CA ASP A 106 3.83 3.57 -6.73
C ASP A 106 3.60 4.25 -8.09
N LEU A 107 4.12 3.67 -9.18
CA LEU A 107 4.00 4.18 -10.55
C LEU A 107 3.06 3.32 -11.40
N ASP A 108 3.49 2.10 -11.72
CA ASP A 108 2.86 1.22 -12.70
C ASP A 108 1.50 0.73 -12.18
N HIS A 109 0.44 0.92 -12.96
CA HIS A 109 -0.98 0.69 -12.58
C HIS A 109 -1.47 1.51 -11.38
N THR A 110 -0.64 2.35 -10.78
CA THR A 110 -1.05 3.29 -9.74
C THR A 110 -1.30 4.67 -10.34
N LEU A 111 -0.27 5.29 -10.92
CA LEU A 111 -0.31 6.62 -11.54
C LEU A 111 -0.26 6.58 -13.07
N VAL A 112 0.31 5.52 -13.63
CA VAL A 112 0.56 5.38 -15.07
C VAL A 112 0.36 3.94 -15.52
N HIS A 113 0.10 3.72 -16.80
CA HIS A 113 0.18 2.42 -17.43
C HIS A 113 1.28 2.49 -18.49
N CYS A 114 2.33 1.67 -18.35
CA CYS A 114 3.49 1.70 -19.25
C CYS A 114 3.72 0.33 -19.89
N VAL A 115 3.92 0.32 -21.20
CA VAL A 115 4.25 -0.88 -21.99
C VAL A 115 5.50 -0.63 -22.83
N SER A 116 6.24 -1.68 -23.16
CA SER A 116 7.39 -1.61 -24.07
C SER A 116 7.17 -2.39 -25.39
N ASP A 117 5.94 -2.84 -25.63
CA ASP A 117 5.58 -3.56 -26.85
C ASP A 117 5.50 -2.61 -28.05
N GLU A 118 6.24 -2.91 -29.11
CA GLU A 118 6.32 -2.07 -30.32
C GLU A 118 4.96 -1.95 -31.04
N ARG A 119 4.02 -2.88 -30.85
CA ARG A 119 2.65 -2.79 -31.40
C ARG A 119 1.90 -1.59 -30.85
N ALA A 120 2.26 -1.09 -29.67
CA ALA A 120 1.70 0.15 -29.13
C ALA A 120 2.01 1.38 -30.01
N ARG A 121 3.01 1.29 -30.92
CA ARG A 121 3.32 2.35 -31.89
C ARG A 121 2.14 2.73 -32.78
N GLU A 122 1.25 1.79 -33.07
CA GLU A 122 0.05 2.02 -33.89
C GLU A 122 -0.87 3.10 -33.28
N HIS A 123 -0.73 3.37 -31.98
CA HIS A 123 -1.53 4.32 -31.23
C HIS A 123 -0.85 5.68 -31.00
N LEU A 124 0.30 5.95 -31.64
CA LEU A 124 1.01 7.24 -31.54
C LEU A 124 0.20 8.45 -32.03
N GLY A 125 -0.88 8.23 -32.79
CA GLY A 125 -1.81 9.29 -33.17
C GLY A 125 -2.76 9.73 -32.04
N ASN A 126 -2.68 9.12 -30.85
CA ASN A 126 -3.46 9.50 -29.69
C ASN A 126 -2.68 10.52 -28.84
N ASP A 127 -3.20 11.73 -28.71
CA ASP A 127 -2.58 12.84 -27.94
C ASP A 127 -2.36 12.52 -26.45
N GLU A 128 -3.05 11.50 -25.92
CA GLU A 128 -2.87 11.05 -24.55
C GLU A 128 -1.67 10.12 -24.35
N LEU A 129 -1.09 9.62 -25.43
CA LEU A 129 0.01 8.66 -25.42
C LEU A 129 1.36 9.38 -25.42
N ARG A 130 2.18 9.09 -24.41
CA ARG A 130 3.53 9.64 -24.29
C ARG A 130 4.57 8.57 -24.57
N THR A 131 5.76 8.95 -25.04
CA THR A 131 6.84 7.99 -25.24
C THR A 131 8.18 8.44 -24.68
N PHE A 132 9.00 7.47 -24.30
CA PHE A 132 10.40 7.69 -23.96
C PHE A 132 11.24 6.45 -24.31
N LEU A 133 12.55 6.63 -24.39
CA LEU A 133 13.50 5.56 -24.66
C LEU A 133 14.25 5.18 -23.38
N LEU A 134 14.36 3.88 -23.11
CA LEU A 134 15.27 3.34 -22.09
C LEU A 134 16.29 2.42 -22.76
N PRO A 135 17.55 2.40 -22.30
CA PRO A 135 18.55 1.47 -22.83
C PRO A 135 18.17 0.01 -22.48
N PHE A 136 18.49 -0.93 -23.36
CA PHE A 136 18.44 -2.35 -23.03
C PHE A 136 19.50 -2.65 -21.94
N ASP A 137 19.09 -3.37 -20.89
CA ASP A 137 19.96 -3.97 -19.86
C ASP A 137 21.04 -3.10 -19.22
N ASN A 138 20.68 -2.11 -18.39
CA ASN A 138 21.60 -1.42 -17.46
C ASN A 138 22.95 -0.94 -18.07
N ILE A 139 23.07 -0.84 -19.39
CA ILE A 139 24.24 -0.30 -20.06
C ILE A 139 24.31 1.18 -19.68
N LYS A 140 25.51 1.67 -19.34
CA LYS A 140 25.74 3.12 -19.13
C LYS A 140 25.10 3.87 -20.29
N PHE A 141 24.32 4.90 -19.96
CA PHE A 141 23.61 5.68 -20.97
C PHE A 141 24.62 6.12 -22.04
N PRO A 142 24.33 5.86 -23.33
CA PRO A 142 25.14 6.41 -24.40
C PRO A 142 25.17 7.94 -24.24
N SER A 143 26.32 8.57 -24.47
CA SER A 143 26.40 10.03 -24.51
C SER A 143 25.41 10.59 -25.55
N PRO A 144 24.99 11.87 -25.47
CA PRO A 144 24.14 12.47 -26.50
C PRO A 144 24.68 12.26 -27.93
N GLU A 145 26.00 12.21 -28.09
CA GLU A 145 26.71 11.92 -29.33
C GLU A 145 26.55 10.45 -29.78
N ASP A 146 26.58 9.50 -28.85
CA ASP A 146 26.34 8.08 -29.14
C ASP A 146 24.90 7.80 -29.58
N ILE A 147 23.92 8.56 -29.06
CA ILE A 147 22.50 8.45 -29.46
C ILE A 147 22.29 8.99 -30.87
N PHE A 148 22.96 10.10 -31.20
CA PHE A 148 22.85 10.73 -32.51
C PHE A 148 23.61 9.97 -33.60
N ASN A 149 24.75 9.36 -33.24
CA ASN A 149 25.60 8.59 -34.14
C ASN A 149 25.27 7.08 -34.16
N ALA A 150 24.29 6.62 -33.37
CA ALA A 150 23.84 5.24 -33.39
C ALA A 150 23.20 4.90 -34.74
N THR A 151 24.03 4.42 -35.66
CA THR A 151 23.60 3.69 -36.86
C THR A 151 22.95 2.34 -36.52
N ASN A 152 22.89 1.96 -35.23
CA ASN A 152 22.31 0.72 -34.75
C ASN A 152 21.14 0.97 -33.76
N PRO A 153 19.87 0.84 -34.18
CA PRO A 153 18.68 1.08 -33.35
C PRO A 153 18.46 0.07 -32.20
N PHE A 154 19.35 -0.91 -32.00
CA PHE A 154 19.16 -2.06 -31.11
C PHE A 154 19.54 -1.83 -29.64
N HIS A 155 19.87 -0.61 -29.21
CA HIS A 155 20.35 -0.35 -27.85
C HIS A 155 19.33 0.30 -26.90
N CYS A 156 18.15 0.71 -27.40
CA CYS A 156 17.08 1.25 -26.56
C CYS A 156 15.71 0.65 -26.89
N ALA A 157 14.93 0.34 -25.84
CA ALA A 157 13.53 -0.01 -25.94
C ALA A 157 12.66 1.24 -25.81
N ARG A 158 11.73 1.42 -26.75
CA ARG A 158 10.68 2.44 -26.64
C ARG A 158 9.64 2.00 -25.62
N HIS A 159 9.28 2.94 -24.77
CA HIS A 159 8.23 2.78 -23.78
C HIS A 159 7.09 3.72 -24.13
N TYR A 160 5.87 3.21 -24.02
CA TYR A 160 4.63 3.94 -24.26
C TYR A 160 3.91 4.08 -22.93
N LEU A 161 3.58 5.32 -22.59
CA LEU A 161 3.13 5.72 -21.27
C LEU A 161 1.77 6.39 -21.39
N LYS A 162 0.77 5.82 -20.74
CA LYS A 162 -0.51 6.47 -20.51
C LYS A 162 -0.56 6.98 -19.07
N LEU A 163 -0.83 8.28 -18.92
CA LEU A 163 -1.06 8.89 -17.62
C LEU A 163 -2.49 8.60 -17.16
N ARG A 164 -2.67 8.25 -15.88
CA ARG A 164 -3.99 8.03 -15.31
C ARG A 164 -4.81 9.32 -15.31
N PRO A 165 -6.13 9.29 -15.60
CA PRO A 165 -6.97 10.49 -15.53
C PRO A 165 -6.87 11.21 -14.19
N ASN A 166 -7.02 12.53 -14.20
CA ASN A 166 -6.92 13.41 -13.04
C ASN A 166 -5.53 13.48 -12.35
N LEU A 167 -4.47 12.89 -12.94
CA LEU A 167 -3.12 12.84 -12.35
C LEU A 167 -2.54 14.23 -12.01
N LYS A 168 -2.73 15.22 -12.88
CA LYS A 168 -2.24 16.59 -12.64
C LYS A 168 -2.84 17.17 -11.36
N SER A 169 -4.18 17.18 -11.26
CA SER A 169 -4.91 17.68 -10.10
C SER A 169 -4.57 16.89 -8.82
N PHE A 170 -4.46 15.57 -8.93
CA PHE A 170 -4.07 14.69 -7.84
C PHE A 170 -2.70 15.05 -7.28
N LEU A 171 -1.67 15.15 -8.13
CA LEU A 171 -0.30 15.39 -7.67
C LEU A 171 -0.09 16.82 -7.19
N THR A 172 -0.65 17.83 -7.87
CA THR A 172 -0.52 19.23 -7.42
C THR A 172 -1.19 19.43 -6.08
N SER A 173 -2.43 18.95 -5.91
CA SER A 173 -3.17 19.06 -4.65
C SER A 173 -2.54 18.25 -3.53
N SER A 174 -2.10 17.01 -3.81
CA SER A 174 -1.44 16.18 -2.80
C SER A 174 -0.11 16.79 -2.37
N HIS A 175 0.63 17.43 -3.27
CA HIS A 175 1.90 18.07 -2.95
C HIS A 175 1.77 19.26 -1.98
N GLU A 176 0.60 19.88 -1.85
CA GLU A 176 0.35 20.95 -0.88
C GLU A 176 0.36 20.43 0.56
N CYS A 177 -0.20 19.25 0.81
CA CYS A 177 -0.39 18.67 2.14
C CYS A 177 0.49 17.45 2.42
N TYR A 178 1.16 16.91 1.40
CA TYR A 178 2.06 15.77 1.50
C TYR A 178 3.42 16.06 0.87
N GLU A 179 4.46 15.47 1.44
CA GLU A 179 5.74 15.31 0.77
C GLU A 179 5.77 13.99 0.01
N LEU A 180 5.99 14.08 -1.31
CA LEU A 180 5.83 12.95 -2.22
C LEU A 180 7.14 12.16 -2.36
N THR A 181 7.03 10.83 -2.26
CA THR A 181 8.12 9.87 -2.46
C THR A 181 7.67 8.81 -3.47
N ILE A 182 8.43 8.60 -4.54
CA ILE A 182 8.17 7.48 -5.47
C ILE A 182 8.80 6.22 -4.90
N TYR A 183 8.06 5.11 -4.86
CA TYR A 183 8.58 3.78 -4.55
C TYR A 183 8.04 2.74 -5.54
N THR A 184 8.84 2.43 -6.56
CA THR A 184 8.46 1.54 -7.67
C THR A 184 9.31 0.25 -7.71
N ALA A 185 8.73 -0.81 -8.30
CA ALA A 185 9.46 -2.02 -8.70
C ALA A 185 10.23 -1.86 -10.03
N GLY A 186 10.08 -0.73 -10.72
CA GLY A 186 10.88 -0.39 -11.89
C GLY A 186 12.33 -0.01 -11.54
N THR A 187 13.17 0.11 -12.57
CA THR A 187 14.55 0.59 -12.41
C THR A 187 14.59 2.07 -12.02
N ARG A 188 15.70 2.54 -11.45
CA ARG A 188 15.84 3.97 -11.13
C ARG A 188 15.69 4.87 -12.35
N TYR A 189 16.22 4.42 -13.49
CA TYR A 189 16.15 5.17 -14.73
C TYR A 189 14.72 5.25 -15.26
N TYR A 190 13.98 4.13 -15.22
CA TYR A 190 12.56 4.10 -15.51
C TYR A 190 11.79 5.11 -14.64
N ALA A 191 11.98 5.05 -13.31
CA ALA A 191 11.31 5.94 -12.37
C ALA A 191 11.58 7.44 -12.67
N LEU A 192 12.83 7.78 -13.01
CA LEU A 192 13.21 9.14 -13.37
C LEU A 192 12.54 9.60 -14.68
N LYS A 193 12.43 8.74 -15.69
CA LYS A 193 11.77 9.07 -16.96
C LYS A 193 10.27 9.23 -16.80
N VAL A 194 9.61 8.36 -16.05
CA VAL A 194 8.18 8.49 -15.75
C VAL A 194 7.91 9.76 -14.93
N ALA A 195 8.69 10.02 -13.87
CA ALA A 195 8.55 11.24 -13.08
C ALA A 195 8.74 12.50 -13.93
N HIS A 196 9.70 12.47 -14.85
CA HIS A 196 9.93 13.58 -15.78
C HIS A 196 8.77 13.77 -16.76
N ALA A 197 8.25 12.68 -17.35
CA ALA A 197 7.09 12.73 -18.24
C ALA A 197 5.84 13.27 -17.53
N ILE A 198 5.62 12.91 -16.26
CA ILE A 198 4.56 13.46 -15.42
C ILE A 198 4.75 14.98 -15.22
N CYS A 199 5.95 15.43 -14.87
CA CYS A 199 6.21 16.85 -14.66
C CYS A 199 6.05 17.66 -15.96
N ARG A 200 6.49 17.13 -17.10
CA ARG A 200 6.24 17.71 -18.42
C ARG A 200 4.74 17.87 -18.69
N TYR A 201 3.95 16.85 -18.39
CA TYR A 201 2.49 16.93 -18.51
C TYR A 201 1.88 18.01 -17.60
N ILE A 202 2.36 18.14 -16.36
CA ILE A 202 1.84 19.14 -15.42
C ILE A 202 2.07 20.56 -15.94
N VAL A 203 3.27 20.86 -16.48
CA VAL A 203 3.62 22.19 -17.01
C VAL A 203 3.11 22.43 -18.45
N GLY A 204 2.49 21.43 -19.09
CA GLY A 204 2.01 21.55 -20.46
C GLY A 204 3.14 21.57 -21.50
N ALA A 205 4.24 20.87 -21.23
CA ALA A 205 5.31 20.61 -22.19
C ALA A 205 4.90 19.43 -23.09
N ASP A 206 4.25 19.74 -24.21
CA ASP A 206 3.79 18.74 -25.17
C ASP A 206 4.96 18.14 -25.96
N ASP A 207 4.80 16.91 -26.45
CA ASP A 207 5.86 16.19 -27.16
C ASP A 207 6.20 16.84 -28.52
N VAL A 208 5.29 17.68 -29.06
CA VAL A 208 5.44 18.41 -30.33
C VAL A 208 6.33 19.65 -30.19
N ASP A 209 6.48 20.20 -28.98
CA ASP A 209 7.23 21.43 -28.74
C ASP A 209 8.76 21.25 -28.96
N TYR A 210 9.27 20.01 -28.95
CA TYR A 210 10.73 19.75 -28.97
C TYR A 210 11.45 20.28 -30.23
N PHE A 211 10.73 20.47 -31.34
CA PHE A 211 11.31 20.93 -32.61
C PHE A 211 11.10 22.42 -32.90
N ASN A 212 10.31 23.15 -32.11
CA ASN A 212 10.02 24.57 -32.37
C ASN A 212 10.08 25.45 -31.09
N SER A 213 10.96 26.46 -31.13
CA SER A 213 11.02 27.68 -30.30
C SER A 213 11.68 27.61 -28.90
N GLU A 214 12.23 28.75 -28.47
CA GLU A 214 12.78 29.00 -27.12
C GLU A 214 11.79 28.61 -26.00
N ASN A 215 10.48 28.73 -26.24
CA ASN A 215 9.43 28.38 -25.28
C ASN A 215 9.44 26.89 -24.90
N ALA A 216 9.78 25.99 -25.83
CA ALA A 216 9.91 24.56 -25.54
C ALA A 216 11.04 24.28 -24.54
N THR A 217 12.11 25.08 -24.63
CA THR A 217 13.26 24.98 -23.72
C THR A 217 12.91 25.50 -22.33
N GLU A 218 12.12 26.57 -22.24
CA GLU A 218 11.65 27.09 -20.94
C GLU A 218 10.69 26.12 -20.23
N LYS A 219 9.69 25.58 -20.93
CA LYS A 219 8.80 24.55 -20.34
C LYS A 219 9.56 23.31 -19.90
N GLU A 220 10.59 22.90 -20.64
CA GLU A 220 11.45 21.77 -20.25
C GLU A 220 12.27 22.10 -18.98
N LYS A 221 12.83 23.31 -18.86
CA LYS A 221 13.49 23.77 -17.64
C LYS A 221 12.52 23.78 -16.45
N GLU A 222 11.29 24.24 -16.67
CA GLU A 222 10.23 24.25 -15.67
C GLU A 222 9.87 22.82 -15.23
N ALA A 223 9.71 21.88 -16.16
CA ALA A 223 9.46 20.47 -15.85
C ALA A 223 10.59 19.85 -15.02
N ILE A 224 11.86 20.13 -15.37
CA ILE A 224 13.03 19.68 -14.61
C ILE A 224 13.00 20.23 -13.18
N GLN A 225 12.68 21.52 -13.02
CA GLN A 225 12.61 22.16 -11.72
C GLN A 225 11.44 21.61 -10.89
N LEU A 226 10.26 21.47 -11.49
CA LEU A 226 9.08 20.88 -10.84
C LEU A 226 9.36 19.47 -10.34
N ARG A 227 10.06 18.64 -11.13
CA ARG A 227 10.47 17.29 -10.70
C ARG A 227 11.37 17.33 -9.47
N LYS A 228 12.32 18.28 -9.42
CA LYS A 228 13.21 18.47 -8.26
C LYS A 228 12.43 18.92 -7.02
N ASP A 229 11.42 19.76 -7.20
CA ASP A 229 10.61 20.26 -6.09
C ASP A 229 9.66 19.18 -5.56
N MET A 230 8.88 18.54 -6.44
CA MET A 230 7.87 17.54 -6.10
C MET A 230 8.47 16.24 -5.55
N PHE A 231 9.46 15.67 -6.23
CA PHE A 231 10.03 14.36 -5.88
C PHE A 231 11.46 14.49 -5.39
N GLY A 232 12.21 15.46 -5.93
CA GLY A 232 13.62 15.68 -5.59
C GLY A 232 14.41 14.39 -5.71
N SER A 233 14.94 13.96 -4.58
CA SER A 233 15.77 12.77 -4.46
C SER A 233 15.05 11.60 -3.78
N ARG A 234 13.75 11.78 -3.46
CA ARG A 234 12.83 10.83 -2.81
C ARG A 234 12.25 9.86 -3.84
N ILE A 235 13.13 9.11 -4.48
CA ILE A 235 12.75 8.05 -5.43
C ILE A 235 13.46 6.79 -4.95
N VAL A 236 12.70 5.74 -4.70
CA VAL A 236 13.15 4.39 -4.35
C VAL A 236 12.73 3.46 -5.48
N SER A 237 13.68 2.72 -6.02
CA SER A 237 13.46 1.85 -7.18
C SER A 237 14.02 0.45 -6.90
N ARG A 238 13.71 -0.51 -7.78
CA ARG A 238 14.30 -1.86 -7.73
C ARG A 238 15.84 -1.85 -7.76
N SER A 239 16.43 -0.88 -8.47
CA SER A 239 17.88 -0.72 -8.54
C SER A 239 18.52 -0.38 -7.19
N ASP A 240 17.74 0.13 -6.23
CA ASP A 240 18.23 0.64 -4.95
C ASP A 240 18.10 -0.41 -3.81
N VAL A 241 17.51 -1.57 -4.09
CA VAL A 241 16.95 -2.50 -3.08
C VAL A 241 17.41 -3.97 -3.20
N GLY A 242 18.62 -4.19 -3.72
CA GLY A 242 19.17 -5.50 -4.13
C GLY A 242 19.18 -6.64 -3.09
N ASP A 243 18.71 -6.44 -1.86
CA ASP A 243 18.74 -7.41 -0.75
C ASP A 243 17.39 -8.02 -0.33
N LEU A 244 16.23 -7.54 -0.81
CA LEU A 244 14.90 -8.03 -0.37
C LEU A 244 14.14 -8.89 -1.40
N GLY A 245 14.75 -9.21 -2.53
CA GLY A 245 14.07 -9.88 -3.64
C GLY A 245 13.18 -8.92 -4.44
N ALA A 246 12.86 -9.27 -5.69
CA ALA A 246 12.24 -8.36 -6.66
C ALA A 246 10.81 -7.89 -6.30
N ASN A 247 10.14 -8.49 -5.31
CA ASN A 247 8.70 -8.38 -5.10
C ASN A 247 8.29 -7.95 -3.67
N VAL A 248 9.14 -7.18 -2.97
CA VAL A 248 8.86 -6.74 -1.58
C VAL A 248 9.19 -5.26 -1.37
N LYS A 249 8.19 -4.50 -0.90
CA LYS A 249 8.31 -3.09 -0.48
C LYS A 249 8.26 -2.97 1.04
N SER A 250 9.25 -2.30 1.63
CA SER A 250 9.38 -2.13 3.09
C SER A 250 9.36 -0.66 3.49
N LEU A 251 8.43 -0.30 4.37
CA LEU A 251 8.30 1.04 4.95
C LEU A 251 9.56 1.45 5.70
N LYS A 252 10.24 0.53 6.40
CA LYS A 252 11.43 0.84 7.20
C LYS A 252 12.58 1.45 6.39
N ARG A 253 12.59 1.22 5.07
CA ARG A 253 13.60 1.81 4.17
C ARG A 253 13.40 3.30 3.97
N VAL A 254 12.14 3.74 3.91
CA VAL A 254 11.77 5.15 3.74
C VAL A 254 11.60 5.82 5.10
N PHE A 255 11.05 5.10 6.07
CA PHE A 255 10.73 5.57 7.43
C PHE A 255 11.17 4.54 8.48
N PRO A 256 12.39 4.66 9.03
CA PRO A 256 12.90 3.71 10.02
C PRO A 256 12.04 3.54 11.27
N ASP A 257 11.24 4.56 11.62
CA ASP A 257 10.28 4.55 12.74
C ASP A 257 8.90 3.98 12.36
N GLY A 258 8.77 3.35 11.19
CA GLY A 258 7.56 2.62 10.80
C GLY A 258 6.49 3.48 10.11
N GLY A 259 6.82 4.69 9.65
CA GLY A 259 5.92 5.45 8.78
C GLY A 259 4.73 6.09 9.51
N ARG A 260 4.95 6.60 10.73
CA ARG A 260 3.88 7.16 11.57
C ARG A 260 3.08 8.29 10.92
N MET A 261 3.75 9.10 10.09
CA MET A 261 3.17 10.20 9.33
C MET A 261 3.07 9.88 7.84
N SER A 262 3.19 8.61 7.44
CA SER A 262 3.19 8.22 6.04
C SER A 262 1.93 7.49 5.63
N VAL A 263 1.56 7.68 4.38
CA VAL A 263 0.50 6.98 3.64
C VAL A 263 1.15 6.35 2.41
N ILE A 264 0.69 5.17 2.02
CA ILE A 264 1.13 4.49 0.80
C ILE A 264 -0.04 4.44 -0.18
N LEU A 265 0.21 4.72 -1.45
CA LEU A 265 -0.70 4.47 -2.55
C LEU A 265 -0.08 3.46 -3.51
N ASP A 266 -0.72 2.30 -3.65
CA ASP A 266 -0.21 1.19 -4.46
C ASP A 266 -1.38 0.34 -4.98
N ASP A 267 -1.28 -0.19 -6.19
CA ASP A 267 -2.24 -1.14 -6.75
C ASP A 267 -1.99 -2.58 -6.26
N ARG A 268 -0.93 -2.80 -5.49
CA ARG A 268 -0.57 -4.12 -4.99
C ARG A 268 -0.42 -4.15 -3.49
N GLU A 269 -1.23 -4.98 -2.84
CA GLU A 269 -1.13 -5.21 -1.40
C GLU A 269 -0.09 -6.27 -1.06
N ASP A 270 0.11 -7.25 -1.93
CA ASP A 270 1.01 -8.40 -1.71
C ASP A 270 2.47 -7.97 -1.54
N VAL A 271 2.94 -6.98 -2.33
CA VAL A 271 4.30 -6.45 -2.22
C VAL A 271 4.57 -5.78 -0.87
N TRP A 272 3.53 -5.28 -0.19
CA TRP A 272 3.64 -4.69 1.15
C TRP A 272 3.39 -5.69 2.28
N ALA A 273 2.48 -6.65 2.06
CA ALA A 273 2.16 -7.71 3.02
C ALA A 273 3.32 -8.68 3.27
N ASN A 274 4.16 -8.90 2.26
CA ASN A 274 5.29 -9.83 2.32
C ASN A 274 6.52 -9.28 3.08
N ALA A 275 6.54 -7.98 3.38
CA ALA A 275 7.65 -7.39 4.12
C ALA A 275 7.55 -7.72 5.62
N LYS A 276 8.49 -8.55 6.10
CA LYS A 276 8.63 -8.93 7.52
C LYS A 276 8.70 -7.72 8.47
N ASP A 277 9.16 -6.60 7.95
CA ASP A 277 9.41 -5.37 8.69
C ASP A 277 8.29 -4.32 8.61
N ASN A 278 7.25 -4.54 7.79
CA ASN A 278 6.03 -3.71 7.84
C ASN A 278 5.16 -4.05 9.06
N ASP A 279 5.73 -4.78 10.03
CA ASP A 279 5.15 -5.20 11.29
C ASP A 279 4.44 -4.03 11.97
N ARG A 280 3.10 -4.14 12.06
CA ARG A 280 2.21 -4.06 13.24
C ARG A 280 2.37 -2.98 14.31
N LEU A 281 3.38 -2.11 14.22
CA LEU A 281 3.87 -1.26 15.31
C LEU A 281 2.80 -0.33 15.88
N PHE A 282 1.79 0.03 15.08
CA PHE A 282 0.75 0.97 15.49
C PHE A 282 -0.65 0.35 15.60
N THR A 283 -1.01 -0.64 14.78
CA THR A 283 -2.41 -1.08 14.65
C THR A 283 -2.68 -2.55 14.99
N GLY A 284 -1.65 -3.34 15.36
CA GLY A 284 -1.83 -4.73 15.75
C GLY A 284 -2.29 -5.68 14.62
N GLY A 285 -1.99 -5.36 13.35
CA GLY A 285 -2.42 -6.15 12.18
C GLY A 285 -1.95 -7.60 12.16
N ARG A 286 -2.58 -8.45 11.34
CA ARG A 286 -2.23 -9.88 11.22
C ARG A 286 -0.99 -10.11 10.33
N LYS A 287 -0.35 -11.28 10.45
CA LYS A 287 0.83 -11.61 9.62
C LYS A 287 0.38 -11.81 8.18
N GLY A 288 1.07 -11.24 7.21
CA GLY A 288 0.72 -11.40 5.80
C GLY A 288 -0.46 -10.53 5.35
N GLU A 289 -0.90 -9.58 6.18
CA GLU A 289 -1.77 -8.48 5.74
C GLU A 289 -0.91 -7.24 5.43
N PRO A 290 -1.33 -6.38 4.47
CA PRO A 290 -0.65 -5.13 4.20
C PRO A 290 -0.72 -4.17 5.41
N PRO A 291 0.17 -3.17 5.50
CA PRO A 291 0.13 -2.18 6.56
C PRO A 291 -1.13 -1.30 6.45
N SER A 292 -1.66 -0.85 7.59
CA SER A 292 -2.93 -0.09 7.68
C SER A 292 -2.90 1.28 7.01
N ASN A 293 -1.71 1.82 6.76
CA ASN A 293 -1.51 3.05 5.99
C ASN A 293 -1.38 2.82 4.47
N LEU A 294 -1.62 1.60 3.98
CA LEU A 294 -1.81 1.35 2.56
C LEU A 294 -3.22 1.75 2.12
N LEU A 295 -3.29 2.64 1.14
CA LEU A 295 -4.45 2.87 0.29
C LEU A 295 -4.27 2.00 -0.96
N TYR A 296 -4.91 0.84 -0.96
CA TYR A 296 -5.00 0.01 -2.16
C TYR A 296 -5.90 0.73 -3.17
N ILE A 297 -5.35 1.05 -4.34
CA ILE A 297 -6.09 1.70 -5.44
C ILE A 297 -6.41 0.68 -6.53
N CYS A 298 -7.52 0.88 -7.24
CA CYS A 298 -7.86 0.07 -8.41
C CYS A 298 -6.71 0.11 -9.44
N PRO A 299 -6.19 -1.03 -9.92
CA PRO A 299 -5.14 -1.05 -10.92
C PRO A 299 -5.55 -0.32 -12.21
N TYR A 300 -4.73 0.63 -12.65
CA TYR A 300 -4.94 1.39 -13.87
C TYR A 300 -4.54 0.58 -15.09
N ARG A 301 -5.52 0.11 -15.86
CA ARG A 301 -5.33 -0.66 -17.10
C ARG A 301 -6.05 0.01 -18.26
N TRP A 302 -5.33 0.91 -18.94
CA TRP A 302 -5.80 1.51 -20.19
C TRP A 302 -6.19 0.42 -21.20
N SER A 303 -7.39 0.53 -21.79
CA SER A 303 -7.98 -0.50 -22.65
C SER A 303 -7.10 -0.88 -23.84
N VAL A 304 -6.45 0.12 -24.45
CA VAL A 304 -5.49 -0.04 -25.56
C VAL A 304 -4.31 -0.93 -25.17
N PHE A 305 -3.88 -0.89 -23.92
CA PHE A 305 -2.71 -1.63 -23.45
C PHE A 305 -3.02 -3.02 -22.87
N ARG A 306 -4.28 -3.44 -22.78
CA ARG A 306 -4.66 -4.71 -22.12
C ARG A 306 -4.06 -5.96 -22.76
N ALA A 307 -3.68 -5.88 -24.04
CA ALA A 307 -3.12 -7.00 -24.79
C ALA A 307 -1.58 -7.08 -24.72
N PHE A 308 -0.94 -6.18 -23.95
CA PHE A 308 0.51 -6.11 -23.82
C PHE A 308 0.96 -6.49 -22.42
N ASP A 309 2.16 -7.05 -22.32
CA ASP A 309 2.77 -7.39 -21.03
C ASP A 309 3.18 -6.13 -20.27
N ASP A 310 2.90 -6.12 -18.98
CA ASP A 310 3.27 -5.04 -18.07
C ASP A 310 4.80 -4.98 -17.89
N VAL A 311 5.40 -3.79 -17.92
CA VAL A 311 6.88 -3.63 -17.85
C VAL A 311 7.44 -4.02 -16.48
N ASN A 312 6.75 -3.64 -15.39
CA ASN A 312 7.24 -3.84 -14.02
C ASN A 312 6.21 -4.48 -13.07
N ASN A 313 5.06 -4.95 -13.56
CA ASN A 313 3.99 -5.46 -12.70
C ASN A 313 3.65 -6.94 -12.95
N SER A 314 4.46 -7.86 -12.42
CA SER A 314 4.20 -9.30 -12.55
C SER A 314 3.11 -9.77 -11.57
N SER A 315 2.00 -10.28 -12.12
CA SER A 315 0.95 -11.16 -11.54
C SER A 315 0.56 -10.92 -10.07
N GLY A 316 -0.41 -10.03 -9.85
CA GLY A 316 -1.20 -9.93 -8.61
C GLY A 316 -2.64 -10.41 -8.81
N ALA A 317 -3.30 -10.92 -7.75
CA ALA A 317 -4.71 -11.33 -7.82
C ALA A 317 -5.63 -10.09 -7.83
N ASP A 318 -6.34 -9.87 -8.94
CA ASP A 318 -7.33 -8.81 -9.09
C ASP A 318 -8.72 -9.33 -8.65
N TRP A 319 -9.31 -8.71 -7.63
CA TRP A 319 -10.63 -9.08 -7.10
C TRP A 319 -11.76 -8.24 -7.68
N GLY A 320 -11.45 -7.18 -8.45
CA GLY A 320 -12.44 -6.44 -9.21
C GLY A 320 -12.92 -7.30 -10.38
N ALA A 321 -14.23 -7.52 -10.50
CA ALA A 321 -14.77 -8.03 -11.75
C ALA A 321 -14.50 -6.96 -12.82
N GLN A 322 -13.64 -7.26 -13.80
CA GLN A 322 -13.23 -6.27 -14.80
C GLN A 322 -14.47 -5.72 -15.53
N PRO A 323 -14.69 -4.40 -15.49
CA PRO A 323 -15.63 -3.75 -16.38
C PRO A 323 -15.31 -4.08 -17.85
N PRO A 324 -16.34 -4.16 -18.71
CA PRO A 324 -16.16 -4.30 -20.14
C PRO A 324 -15.17 -3.25 -20.67
N ALA A 325 -14.36 -3.64 -21.66
CA ALA A 325 -13.25 -2.84 -22.20
C ALA A 325 -13.66 -1.43 -22.68
N GLN A 326 -14.95 -1.20 -22.96
CA GLN A 326 -15.50 0.07 -23.43
C GLN A 326 -15.77 1.13 -22.35
N GLN A 327 -15.69 0.81 -21.05
CA GLN A 327 -16.28 1.65 -20.00
C GLN A 327 -15.29 2.24 -18.96
N GLN A 328 -13.97 2.11 -19.17
CA GLN A 328 -13.04 2.15 -18.03
C GLN A 328 -11.84 3.10 -18.11
N ALA A 329 -11.55 3.69 -19.27
CA ALA A 329 -10.45 4.65 -19.39
C ALA A 329 -10.91 6.11 -19.18
N GLU A 330 -12.14 6.43 -19.57
CA GLU A 330 -12.70 7.79 -19.49
C GLU A 330 -13.40 8.05 -18.15
N ASP A 331 -13.85 7.00 -17.46
CA ASP A 331 -14.53 7.07 -16.14
C ASP A 331 -13.59 6.72 -14.94
N ASP A 332 -12.26 6.72 -15.12
CA ASP A 332 -11.31 6.46 -14.01
C ASP A 332 -11.27 7.66 -13.04
N GLU A 333 -12.03 7.55 -11.96
CA GLU A 333 -12.12 8.57 -10.90
C GLU A 333 -11.27 8.22 -9.66
N TYR A 334 -10.47 7.15 -9.70
CA TYR A 334 -9.85 6.60 -8.50
C TYR A 334 -8.79 7.52 -7.88
N LEU A 335 -8.07 8.31 -8.69
CA LEU A 335 -7.17 9.35 -8.15
C LEU A 335 -7.95 10.47 -7.48
N THR A 336 -9.13 10.83 -7.98
CA THR A 336 -10.02 11.82 -7.36
C THR A 336 -10.54 11.32 -6.02
N MET A 337 -10.99 10.06 -5.95
CA MET A 337 -11.41 9.41 -4.70
C MET A 337 -10.27 9.34 -3.69
N THR A 338 -9.07 8.99 -4.17
CA THR A 338 -7.87 8.94 -3.31
C THR A 338 -7.50 10.32 -2.78
N LEU A 339 -7.57 11.37 -3.61
CA LEU A 339 -7.31 12.75 -3.17
C LEU A 339 -8.28 13.19 -2.06
N ASP A 340 -9.56 12.84 -2.17
CA ASP A 340 -10.57 13.10 -1.13
C ASP A 340 -10.19 12.40 0.19
N ILE A 341 -9.73 11.14 0.14
CA ILE A 341 -9.25 10.42 1.33
C ILE A 341 -8.05 11.14 1.95
N LEU A 342 -7.06 11.52 1.13
CA LEU A 342 -5.85 12.20 1.58
C LEU A 342 -6.17 13.55 2.24
N LYS A 343 -7.06 14.35 1.65
CA LYS A 343 -7.49 15.63 2.24
C LYS A 343 -8.18 15.43 3.59
N ARG A 344 -9.16 14.52 3.68
CA ARG A 344 -9.84 14.20 4.95
C ARG A 344 -8.89 13.68 6.02
N LEU A 345 -7.92 12.84 5.64
CA LEU A 345 -6.91 12.33 6.56
C LEU A 345 -6.01 13.45 7.07
N HIS A 346 -5.52 14.31 6.18
CA HIS A 346 -4.66 15.44 6.56
C HIS A 346 -5.39 16.41 7.50
N GLU A 347 -6.64 16.75 7.19
CA GLU A 347 -7.50 17.57 8.04
C GLU A 347 -7.67 16.94 9.43
N LYS A 348 -8.03 15.65 9.51
CA LYS A 348 -8.13 14.92 10.78
C LYS A 348 -6.81 14.89 11.56
N PHE A 349 -5.68 14.71 10.87
CA PHE A 349 -4.37 14.66 11.51
C PHE A 349 -4.01 16.00 12.17
N TYR A 350 -4.30 17.11 11.50
CA TYR A 350 -3.94 18.47 11.93
C TYR A 350 -5.08 19.28 12.57
N ALA A 351 -6.26 18.68 12.82
CA ALA A 351 -7.37 19.34 13.49
C ALA A 351 -6.99 19.83 14.90
N GLU A 352 -7.32 21.09 15.22
CA GLU A 352 -7.07 21.72 16.53
C GLU A 352 -8.01 21.13 17.61
N GLY A 353 -7.49 20.89 18.82
CA GLY A 353 -8.33 20.57 19.99
C GLY A 353 -8.57 19.09 20.32
N GLY A 354 -7.85 18.15 19.71
CA GLY A 354 -8.02 16.72 20.01
C GLY A 354 -6.87 16.11 20.81
N GLY A 355 -6.29 16.83 21.75
CA GLY A 355 -5.42 16.21 22.74
C GLY A 355 -4.87 17.17 23.79
N GLU A 356 -4.74 16.69 25.02
CA GLU A 356 -4.11 17.45 26.10
C GLU A 356 -2.65 17.80 25.74
N PRO A 357 -2.04 18.83 26.36
CA PRO A 357 -0.63 19.16 26.17
C PRO A 357 0.27 17.95 26.52
N GLY A 358 0.62 17.15 25.51
CA GLY A 358 1.31 15.86 25.67
C GLY A 358 0.89 14.78 24.65
N GLU A 359 -0.34 14.83 24.13
CA GLU A 359 -0.93 13.82 23.22
C GLU A 359 -0.60 14.04 21.73
N GLU A 360 0.04 15.16 21.36
CA GLU A 360 0.58 15.35 20.00
C GLU A 360 1.55 14.23 19.58
N HIS A 361 2.14 13.55 20.57
CA HIS A 361 3.00 12.39 20.38
C HIS A 361 2.26 11.10 20.01
N GLU A 362 0.93 11.07 19.90
CA GLU A 362 0.17 9.84 19.64
C GLU A 362 -0.53 9.76 18.27
N ARG A 363 -0.84 10.91 17.64
CA ARG A 363 -1.50 10.91 16.32
C ARG A 363 -0.63 10.26 15.24
N ALA A 364 -1.16 9.21 14.63
CA ALA A 364 -0.52 8.45 13.57
C ALA A 364 -1.47 8.31 12.38
N ALA A 365 -0.98 8.58 11.18
CA ALA A 365 -1.74 8.40 9.94
C ALA A 365 -2.32 6.96 9.79
N PRO A 366 -1.58 5.88 10.12
CA PRO A 366 -2.14 4.53 10.10
C PRO A 366 -3.38 4.34 11.00
N LEU A 367 -3.37 4.92 12.21
CA LEU A 367 -4.48 4.80 13.16
C LEU A 367 -5.71 5.57 12.68
N LEU A 368 -5.51 6.78 12.17
CA LEU A 368 -6.60 7.60 11.63
C LEU A 368 -7.21 6.96 10.39
N LEU A 369 -6.41 6.36 9.50
CA LEU A 369 -6.92 5.61 8.36
C LEU A 369 -7.72 4.39 8.79
N GLN A 370 -7.27 3.64 9.80
CA GLN A 370 -8.02 2.52 10.36
C GLN A 370 -9.39 2.98 10.90
N GLN A 371 -9.43 4.09 11.64
CA GLN A 371 -10.67 4.69 12.14
C GLN A 371 -11.59 5.15 10.99
N MET A 372 -11.03 5.77 9.95
CA MET A 372 -11.77 6.18 8.77
C MET A 372 -12.39 4.97 8.07
N ARG A 373 -11.65 3.86 7.91
CA ARG A 373 -12.18 2.61 7.36
C ARG A 373 -13.33 2.08 8.22
N ALA A 374 -13.12 1.90 9.52
CA ALA A 374 -14.12 1.32 10.44
C ALA A 374 -15.43 2.13 10.53
N SER A 375 -15.40 3.41 10.12
CA SER A 375 -16.58 4.29 10.11
C SER A 375 -17.40 4.26 8.80
N VAL A 376 -16.97 3.50 7.79
CA VAL A 376 -17.64 3.48 6.47
C VAL A 376 -19.00 2.82 6.55
N PHE A 377 -19.09 1.62 7.14
CA PHE A 377 -20.36 0.97 7.39
C PHE A 377 -20.83 1.24 8.83
N PRO A 378 -22.12 1.58 9.04
CA PRO A 378 -22.65 1.76 10.38
C PRO A 378 -22.65 0.43 11.16
N PRO A 379 -22.67 0.50 12.50
CA PRO A 379 -22.81 -0.69 13.34
C PRO A 379 -24.03 -1.53 12.94
N GLY A 380 -23.86 -2.85 12.89
CA GLY A 380 -24.92 -3.80 12.55
C GLY A 380 -24.96 -4.25 11.08
N CYS A 381 -24.08 -3.74 10.21
CA CYS A 381 -23.95 -4.27 8.85
C CYS A 381 -23.40 -5.71 8.85
N LYS A 382 -24.22 -6.69 8.46
CA LYS A 382 -23.86 -8.12 8.39
C LYS A 382 -23.81 -8.60 6.94
N PHE A 383 -22.66 -9.13 6.52
CA PHE A 383 -22.36 -9.49 5.14
C PHE A 383 -22.22 -11.00 4.98
N VAL A 384 -22.74 -11.52 3.88
CA VAL A 384 -22.50 -12.89 3.43
C VAL A 384 -21.85 -12.86 2.06
N PHE A 385 -20.79 -13.63 1.85
CA PHE A 385 -20.18 -13.80 0.53
C PHE A 385 -20.79 -14.99 -0.22
N SER A 386 -21.08 -14.79 -1.51
CA SER A 386 -21.55 -15.86 -2.41
C SER A 386 -20.74 -15.95 -3.70
N GLY A 387 -20.14 -17.12 -3.94
CA GLY A 387 -19.38 -17.41 -5.16
C GLY A 387 -18.07 -16.61 -5.31
N LEU A 388 -17.53 -16.08 -4.21
CA LEU A 388 -16.30 -15.27 -4.17
C LEU A 388 -15.12 -15.97 -3.49
N VAL A 389 -15.40 -16.90 -2.59
CA VAL A 389 -14.40 -17.61 -1.77
C VAL A 389 -14.82 -19.06 -1.66
N SER A 390 -13.92 -20.02 -1.87
CA SER A 390 -14.21 -21.44 -1.67
C SER A 390 -14.48 -21.75 -0.18
N LEU A 391 -15.25 -22.81 0.10
CA LEU A 391 -15.52 -23.23 1.49
C LEU A 391 -14.23 -23.62 2.22
N GLN A 392 -13.31 -24.27 1.53
CA GLN A 392 -12.00 -24.65 2.06
C GLN A 392 -11.18 -23.44 2.54
N GLU A 393 -11.15 -22.36 1.76
CA GLU A 393 -10.46 -21.12 2.13
C GLU A 393 -11.11 -20.44 3.35
N GLN A 394 -12.45 -20.44 3.42
CA GLN A 394 -13.18 -19.88 4.56
C GLN A 394 -12.88 -20.65 5.85
N GLU A 395 -12.88 -21.99 5.79
CA GLU A 395 -12.57 -22.83 6.94
C GLU A 395 -11.13 -22.69 7.43
N GLN A 396 -10.17 -22.62 6.50
CA GLN A 396 -8.75 -22.45 6.85
C GLN A 396 -8.52 -21.14 7.60
N CYS A 397 -9.07 -20.03 7.12
CA CYS A 397 -8.93 -18.74 7.80
C CYS A 397 -9.64 -18.69 9.16
N ARG A 398 -10.75 -19.45 9.34
CA ARG A 398 -11.47 -19.53 10.63
C ARG A 398 -10.70 -20.32 11.68
N LYS A 399 -10.06 -21.41 11.29
CA LYS A 399 -9.34 -22.31 12.22
C LYS A 399 -8.08 -21.66 12.81
N PHE A 400 -7.47 -20.70 12.11
CA PHE A 400 -6.21 -20.08 12.53
C PHE A 400 -6.34 -18.56 12.65
N SER A 401 -6.73 -18.09 13.85
CA SER A 401 -6.89 -16.65 14.16
C SER A 401 -5.64 -15.79 13.86
N GLU A 402 -4.45 -16.41 13.86
CA GLU A 402 -3.17 -15.76 13.57
C GLU A 402 -2.85 -15.63 12.07
N THR A 403 -3.61 -16.28 11.19
CA THR A 403 -3.39 -16.24 9.73
C THR A 403 -3.98 -14.98 9.08
N ALA A 404 -3.42 -14.57 7.94
CA ALA A 404 -3.97 -13.46 7.16
C ALA A 404 -5.41 -13.76 6.77
N ARG A 405 -6.29 -12.76 6.90
CA ARG A 405 -7.63 -12.86 6.34
C ARG A 405 -7.58 -12.91 4.83
N LEU A 406 -8.58 -13.56 4.25
CA LEU A 406 -8.88 -13.42 2.83
C LEU A 406 -9.12 -11.95 2.48
N PRO A 407 -8.58 -11.44 1.36
CA PRO A 407 -8.67 -10.02 1.02
C PRO A 407 -10.09 -9.46 1.08
N ILE A 408 -11.07 -10.15 0.48
CA ILE A 408 -12.45 -9.68 0.44
C ILE A 408 -13.11 -9.63 1.83
N THR A 409 -12.77 -10.57 2.71
CA THR A 409 -13.23 -10.57 4.11
C THR A 409 -12.61 -9.42 4.88
N ARG A 410 -11.30 -9.22 4.73
CA ARG A 410 -10.60 -8.07 5.30
C ARG A 410 -11.22 -6.75 4.85
N TYR A 411 -11.49 -6.56 3.57
CA TYR A 411 -12.06 -5.31 3.07
C TYR A 411 -13.41 -4.99 3.73
N ALA A 412 -14.30 -5.98 3.84
CA ALA A 412 -15.59 -5.78 4.50
C ALA A 412 -15.44 -5.44 5.99
N GLU A 413 -14.60 -6.20 6.71
CA GLU A 413 -14.38 -6.01 8.14
C GLU A 413 -13.65 -4.71 8.47
N ASP A 414 -12.62 -4.34 7.70
CA ASP A 414 -11.89 -3.10 7.87
C ASP A 414 -12.83 -1.90 7.68
N LEU A 415 -13.84 -2.02 6.80
CA LEU A 415 -14.88 -1.00 6.60
C LEU A 415 -15.98 -0.97 7.66
N GLY A 416 -15.94 -1.86 8.67
CA GLY A 416 -16.89 -1.91 9.78
C GLY A 416 -18.02 -2.94 9.65
N ALA A 417 -18.02 -3.77 8.60
CA ALA A 417 -19.02 -4.84 8.47
C ALA A 417 -18.63 -6.09 9.27
N THR A 418 -19.62 -6.87 9.69
CA THR A 418 -19.42 -8.22 10.24
C THR A 418 -19.68 -9.26 9.17
N VAL A 419 -18.71 -10.14 8.89
CA VAL A 419 -18.88 -11.19 7.89
C VAL A 419 -19.37 -12.48 8.56
N VAL A 420 -20.47 -13.04 8.04
CA VAL A 420 -21.08 -14.29 8.53
C VAL A 420 -21.16 -15.34 7.41
N SER A 421 -21.23 -16.64 7.76
CA SER A 421 -21.25 -17.74 6.77
C SER A 421 -22.63 -17.95 6.13
N ALA A 422 -23.67 -17.81 6.94
CA ALA A 422 -25.03 -18.19 6.63
C ALA A 422 -25.91 -16.96 6.41
N VAL A 423 -26.94 -17.13 5.57
CA VAL A 423 -27.96 -16.09 5.37
C VAL A 423 -29.01 -16.24 6.46
N ASP A 424 -28.96 -15.32 7.43
CA ASP A 424 -29.89 -15.14 8.54
C ASP A 424 -30.80 -13.91 8.33
N LEU A 425 -31.83 -13.75 9.18
CA LEU A 425 -32.82 -12.65 9.11
C LEU A 425 -32.24 -11.24 9.34
N ASP A 426 -31.03 -11.15 9.88
CA ASP A 426 -30.35 -9.89 10.19
C ASP A 426 -29.19 -9.58 9.22
N VAL A 427 -29.02 -10.42 8.19
CA VAL A 427 -28.07 -10.15 7.10
C VAL A 427 -28.55 -8.92 6.33
N THR A 428 -27.66 -7.95 6.16
CA THR A 428 -27.96 -6.71 5.45
C THR A 428 -27.52 -6.75 4.01
N HIS A 429 -26.45 -7.50 3.70
CA HIS A 429 -25.92 -7.60 2.33
C HIS A 429 -25.46 -9.02 2.00
N VAL A 430 -25.85 -9.49 0.81
CA VAL A 430 -25.18 -10.62 0.15
C VAL A 430 -24.29 -10.05 -0.94
N VAL A 431 -22.98 -10.16 -0.76
CA VAL A 431 -21.99 -9.71 -1.75
C VAL A 431 -21.60 -10.89 -2.61
N ALA A 432 -21.91 -10.80 -3.91
CA ALA A 432 -21.84 -11.95 -4.79
C ALA A 432 -21.13 -11.66 -6.12
N LYS A 433 -20.60 -12.72 -6.73
CA LYS A 433 -20.09 -12.68 -8.11
C LYS A 433 -21.22 -12.61 -9.13
N ARG A 434 -22.33 -13.32 -8.87
CA ARG A 434 -23.53 -13.43 -9.73
C ARG A 434 -24.77 -13.71 -8.87
N SER A 435 -25.97 -13.44 -9.38
CA SER A 435 -27.25 -13.61 -8.65
C SER A 435 -27.75 -15.06 -8.55
N GLY A 436 -27.31 -15.99 -9.40
CA GLY A 436 -27.89 -17.32 -9.53
C GLY A 436 -27.53 -18.36 -8.46
N THR A 437 -27.17 -17.94 -7.24
CA THR A 437 -26.79 -18.86 -6.15
C THR A 437 -27.88 -18.94 -5.09
N GLU A 438 -27.97 -20.05 -4.36
CA GLU A 438 -28.92 -20.23 -3.26
C GLU A 438 -28.79 -19.11 -2.20
N LYS A 439 -27.56 -18.72 -1.84
CA LYS A 439 -27.31 -17.60 -0.92
C LYS A 439 -27.89 -16.27 -1.43
N CYS A 440 -27.83 -16.03 -2.74
CA CYS A 440 -28.43 -14.84 -3.34
C CYS A 440 -29.97 -14.91 -3.32
N GLN A 441 -30.55 -16.08 -3.60
CA GLN A 441 -32.00 -16.29 -3.53
C GLN A 441 -32.52 -16.10 -2.10
N ARG A 442 -31.88 -16.74 -1.13
CA ARG A 442 -32.18 -16.59 0.30
C ARG A 442 -32.00 -15.14 0.75
N GLY A 443 -30.91 -14.49 0.32
CA GLY A 443 -30.66 -13.09 0.64
C GLY A 443 -31.72 -12.14 0.08
N ALA A 444 -32.19 -12.38 -1.16
CA ALA A 444 -33.24 -11.59 -1.77
C ALA A 444 -34.59 -11.76 -1.05
N ALA A 445 -34.83 -12.92 -0.43
CA ALA A 445 -36.02 -13.16 0.39
C ALA A 445 -35.99 -12.41 1.74
N VAL A 446 -34.80 -12.09 2.28
CA VAL A 446 -34.67 -11.37 3.56
C VAL A 446 -35.09 -9.89 3.40
N PRO A 447 -36.11 -9.41 4.15
CA PRO A 447 -36.58 -8.03 4.04
C PRO A 447 -35.48 -7.00 4.36
N GLY A 448 -35.22 -6.12 3.39
CA GLY A 448 -34.20 -5.07 3.45
C GLY A 448 -32.77 -5.55 3.20
N CYS A 449 -32.54 -6.83 2.88
CA CYS A 449 -31.23 -7.32 2.48
C CYS A 449 -30.94 -6.96 1.02
N ALA A 450 -29.76 -6.40 0.76
CA ALA A 450 -29.31 -6.06 -0.58
C ALA A 450 -28.40 -7.15 -1.15
N VAL A 451 -28.79 -7.74 -2.29
CA VAL A 451 -27.93 -8.64 -3.06
C VAL A 451 -27.14 -7.82 -4.07
N VAL A 452 -25.84 -7.65 -3.85
CA VAL A 452 -24.98 -6.71 -4.57
C VAL A 452 -23.76 -7.39 -5.17
N SER A 453 -23.24 -6.82 -6.26
CA SER A 453 -22.00 -7.27 -6.86
C SER A 453 -20.79 -6.93 -5.99
N VAL A 454 -19.72 -7.73 -6.11
CA VAL A 454 -18.43 -7.46 -5.43
C VAL A 454 -17.86 -6.08 -5.74
N GLN A 455 -18.18 -5.51 -6.92
CA GLN A 455 -17.75 -4.19 -7.33
C GLN A 455 -18.23 -3.08 -6.38
N TRP A 456 -19.41 -3.25 -5.77
CA TRP A 456 -19.90 -2.28 -4.77
C TRP A 456 -19.00 -2.22 -3.53
N LEU A 457 -18.61 -3.38 -2.99
CA LEU A 457 -17.73 -3.45 -1.84
C LEU A 457 -16.37 -2.82 -2.16
N MET A 458 -15.82 -3.11 -3.35
CA MET A 458 -14.58 -2.50 -3.79
C MET A 458 -14.71 -0.99 -3.98
N GLN A 459 -15.84 -0.51 -4.52
CA GLN A 459 -16.13 0.92 -4.64
C GLN A 459 -16.15 1.62 -3.27
N CYS A 460 -16.73 0.98 -2.25
CA CYS A 460 -16.69 1.49 -0.88
C CYS A 460 -15.26 1.51 -0.32
N TYR A 461 -14.48 0.48 -0.60
CA TYR A 461 -13.10 0.34 -0.12
C TYR A 461 -12.15 1.36 -0.76
N TRP A 462 -12.27 1.61 -2.07
CA TRP A 462 -11.45 2.58 -2.81
C TRP A 462 -11.80 4.03 -2.49
N SER A 463 -13.05 4.33 -2.12
CA SER A 463 -13.49 5.70 -1.78
C SER A 463 -13.48 6.00 -0.28
N LEU A 464 -13.40 4.97 0.57
CA LEU A 464 -13.69 5.06 2.02
C LEU A 464 -14.99 5.81 2.31
N LYS A 465 -16.04 5.46 1.55
CA LYS A 465 -17.39 5.99 1.66
C LYS A 465 -18.38 4.85 1.46
N ASN A 466 -19.53 4.92 2.10
CA ASN A 466 -20.64 4.01 1.84
C ASN A 466 -21.28 4.39 0.49
N ALA A 467 -20.82 3.74 -0.58
CA ALA A 467 -21.28 4.01 -1.94
C ALA A 467 -22.72 3.53 -2.13
N SER A 468 -23.47 4.22 -3.00
CA SER A 468 -24.84 3.80 -3.35
C SER A 468 -24.84 2.40 -3.95
N ILE A 469 -25.71 1.54 -3.43
CA ILE A 469 -25.90 0.16 -3.92
C ILE A 469 -26.59 0.09 -5.30
N MET A 470 -27.26 1.16 -5.73
CA MET A 470 -28.25 1.11 -6.82
C MET A 470 -27.70 0.58 -8.15
N ARG A 471 -26.45 0.93 -8.49
CA ARG A 471 -25.80 0.49 -9.74
C ARG A 471 -25.21 -0.92 -9.66
N TYR A 472 -25.27 -1.55 -8.49
CA TYR A 472 -24.61 -2.80 -8.18
C TYR A 472 -25.57 -3.89 -7.69
N LEU A 473 -26.85 -3.59 -7.57
CA LEU A 473 -27.88 -4.57 -7.23
C LEU A 473 -27.94 -5.66 -8.30
N LEU A 474 -27.90 -6.90 -7.85
CA LEU A 474 -28.05 -8.10 -8.69
C LEU A 474 -29.50 -8.62 -8.68
N CYS A 475 -30.28 -8.24 -7.67
CA CYS A 475 -31.69 -8.59 -7.49
C CYS A 475 -32.46 -7.38 -6.90
N PRO A 476 -33.79 -7.27 -7.11
CA PRO A 476 -34.62 -6.30 -6.40
C PRO A 476 -34.57 -6.49 -4.89
N ILE A 477 -34.69 -5.39 -4.13
CA ILE A 477 -34.72 -5.43 -2.66
C ILE A 477 -36.15 -5.74 -2.20
N ASN A 478 -36.32 -6.76 -1.36
CA ASN A 478 -37.57 -7.00 -0.65
C ASN A 478 -37.77 -5.91 0.42
N PRO A 479 -38.83 -5.09 0.39
CA PRO A 479 -39.00 -4.00 1.36
C PRO A 479 -39.26 -4.51 2.78
N ARG A 480 -38.81 -3.75 3.78
CA ARG A 480 -39.15 -4.00 5.19
C ARG A 480 -40.59 -3.58 5.47
N THR A 481 -41.35 -4.48 6.09
CA THR A 481 -42.73 -4.29 6.53
C THR A 481 -42.81 -4.40 8.05
N GLU A 482 -43.87 -3.87 8.69
CA GLU A 482 -44.05 -4.03 10.14
C GLU A 482 -44.16 -5.51 10.55
N GLU A 483 -44.81 -6.33 9.72
CA GLU A 483 -44.94 -7.77 9.94
C GLU A 483 -43.56 -8.47 9.92
N SER A 484 -42.70 -8.14 8.96
CA SER A 484 -41.37 -8.73 8.89
C SER A 484 -40.45 -8.30 10.03
N GLU A 485 -40.53 -7.05 10.50
CA GLU A 485 -39.78 -6.59 11.67
C GLU A 485 -40.28 -7.22 12.98
N ASN A 486 -41.60 -7.41 13.13
CA ASN A 486 -42.16 -8.12 14.29
C ASN A 486 -41.71 -9.58 14.33
N TYR A 487 -41.72 -10.26 13.18
CA TYR A 487 -41.20 -11.63 13.05
C TYR A 487 -39.71 -11.71 13.40
N ARG A 488 -38.91 -10.75 12.92
CA ARG A 488 -37.48 -10.65 13.22
C ARG A 488 -37.23 -10.50 14.73
N ARG A 489 -37.94 -9.59 15.40
CA ARG A 489 -37.83 -9.37 16.84
C ARG A 489 -38.26 -10.59 17.67
N ALA A 490 -39.30 -11.29 17.25
CA ALA A 490 -39.73 -12.53 17.92
C ALA A 490 -38.64 -13.60 17.85
N ARG A 491 -38.02 -13.79 16.68
CA ARG A 491 -36.92 -14.74 16.48
C ARG A 491 -35.63 -14.38 17.20
N GLU A 492 -35.30 -13.09 17.28
CA GLU A 492 -34.15 -12.62 18.07
C GLU A 492 -34.34 -12.99 19.55
N LYS A 493 -35.53 -12.80 20.11
CA LYS A 493 -35.86 -13.24 21.48
C LYS A 493 -35.73 -14.75 21.66
N GLU A 494 -36.24 -15.55 20.73
CA GLU A 494 -36.09 -17.01 20.78
C GLU A 494 -34.61 -17.46 20.72
N LYS A 495 -33.78 -16.82 19.89
CA LYS A 495 -32.34 -17.10 19.81
C LYS A 495 -31.62 -16.73 21.11
N GLU A 496 -31.95 -15.59 21.72
CA GLU A 496 -31.40 -15.17 23.02
C GLU A 496 -31.79 -16.13 24.15
N GLU A 497 -33.05 -16.57 24.19
CA GLU A 497 -33.55 -17.54 25.16
C GLU A 497 -32.84 -18.90 25.03
N LYS A 498 -32.65 -19.39 23.79
CA LYS A 498 -31.88 -20.62 23.52
C LYS A 498 -30.42 -20.51 23.92
N ASN A 499 -29.76 -19.39 23.63
CA ASN A 499 -28.35 -19.18 23.99
C ASN A 499 -28.14 -19.09 25.52
N ASN A 500 -29.08 -18.45 26.23
CA ASN A 500 -29.08 -18.40 27.70
C ASN A 500 -29.37 -19.78 28.32
N ALA A 501 -30.26 -20.58 27.71
CA ALA A 501 -30.51 -21.96 28.15
C ALA A 501 -29.26 -22.83 28.00
N THR A 502 -28.55 -22.76 26.87
CA THR A 502 -27.32 -23.53 26.63
C THR A 502 -26.19 -23.15 27.60
N THR A 503 -26.05 -21.86 27.93
CA THR A 503 -25.02 -21.37 28.87
C THR A 503 -25.28 -21.82 30.32
N THR A 504 -26.54 -22.05 30.68
CA THR A 504 -26.95 -22.53 32.01
C THR A 504 -26.72 -24.04 32.18
N THR A 505 -26.68 -24.80 31.09
CA THR A 505 -26.42 -26.26 31.12
C THR A 505 -24.92 -26.57 31.21
N THR A 506 -24.04 -25.78 30.57
CA THR A 506 -22.58 -26.00 30.58
C THR A 506 -21.90 -25.63 31.91
N THR A 507 -22.59 -24.92 32.81
CA THR A 507 -22.09 -24.61 34.17
C THR A 507 -22.43 -25.70 35.21
N LYS A 508 -23.13 -26.77 34.81
CA LYS A 508 -23.49 -27.88 35.72
C LYS A 508 -22.80 -29.22 35.46
N THR A 509 -21.89 -29.32 34.49
CA THR A 509 -21.10 -30.54 34.23
C THR A 509 -19.63 -30.22 33.99
N LYS A 510 -18.91 -29.94 35.08
CA LYS A 510 -17.47 -30.20 35.17
C LYS A 510 -17.25 -31.13 36.36
N ASP A 511 -17.51 -32.41 36.12
CA ASP A 511 -16.82 -33.54 36.73
C ASP A 511 -17.07 -34.78 35.85
N GLU A 512 -15.98 -35.47 35.52
CA GLU A 512 -15.85 -36.83 34.92
C GLU A 512 -15.88 -37.03 33.38
N GLU A 513 -14.66 -37.36 32.89
CA GLU A 513 -14.21 -38.33 31.87
C GLU A 513 -14.83 -38.47 30.45
N ASN A 514 -13.98 -38.12 29.48
CA ASN A 514 -13.52 -38.89 28.31
C ASN A 514 -14.49 -39.88 27.61
N GLY A 515 -14.88 -39.55 26.37
CA GLY A 515 -15.49 -40.48 25.42
C GLY A 515 -15.77 -39.80 24.08
N GLY A 516 -15.17 -40.32 23.01
CA GLY A 516 -15.40 -39.81 21.65
C GLY A 516 -16.84 -40.05 21.17
N GLY A 517 -17.36 -39.09 20.44
CA GLY A 517 -18.65 -39.17 19.76
C GLY A 517 -18.61 -38.25 18.54
N ASN A 518 -18.97 -38.80 17.38
CA ASN A 518 -19.20 -38.06 16.15
C ASN A 518 -20.33 -37.06 16.38
N ASP A 519 -20.06 -35.79 16.07
CA ASP A 519 -21.12 -34.81 15.90
C ASP A 519 -21.62 -34.93 14.46
N ASP A 520 -22.71 -35.67 14.31
CA ASP A 520 -23.56 -35.64 13.12
C ASP A 520 -24.11 -34.20 12.96
N GLU A 521 -23.68 -33.51 11.90
CA GLU A 521 -24.28 -32.27 11.45
C GLU A 521 -25.70 -32.55 10.96
N SER A 522 -26.68 -32.38 11.85
CA SER A 522 -28.09 -32.31 11.47
C SER A 522 -28.34 -30.99 10.73
N SER A 523 -28.39 -31.09 9.40
CA SER A 523 -29.17 -30.29 8.44
C SER A 523 -30.14 -29.28 9.10
N ASP A 524 -29.73 -28.00 9.13
CA ASP A 524 -30.62 -26.84 9.35
C ASP A 524 -31.25 -26.41 8.01
N ASP A 525 -31.83 -27.35 7.26
CA ASP A 525 -32.39 -27.11 5.91
C ASP A 525 -33.88 -26.67 5.92
N ASP A 526 -34.53 -26.54 7.08
CA ASP A 526 -35.98 -26.25 7.17
C ASP A 526 -36.36 -24.77 6.93
N PHE A 527 -35.41 -23.86 6.71
CA PHE A 527 -35.71 -22.42 6.64
C PHE A 527 -36.18 -21.92 5.26
N ALA A 528 -35.73 -22.52 4.15
CA ALA A 528 -36.00 -21.98 2.82
C ALA A 528 -37.41 -22.30 2.31
N ASP A 529 -38.00 -23.41 2.74
CA ASP A 529 -39.31 -23.85 2.25
C ASP A 529 -40.48 -23.01 2.79
N GLY A 530 -40.35 -22.45 3.99
CA GLY A 530 -41.42 -21.64 4.59
C GLY A 530 -41.63 -20.26 3.96
N LEU A 531 -40.57 -19.66 3.39
CA LEU A 531 -40.62 -18.33 2.77
C LEU A 531 -40.89 -18.39 1.25
N LEU A 532 -40.51 -19.48 0.59
CA LEU A 532 -40.86 -19.75 -0.80
C LEU A 532 -42.30 -20.25 -0.97
N ALA A 533 -42.92 -20.79 0.08
CA ALA A 533 -44.29 -21.30 0.02
C ALA A 533 -45.40 -20.23 0.02
N ASN A 534 -45.07 -18.94 0.20
CA ASN A 534 -46.06 -17.85 0.30
C ASN A 534 -45.89 -16.72 -0.74
N PHE A 535 -45.18 -16.96 -1.86
CA PHE A 535 -45.15 -16.04 -3.02
C PHE A 535 -45.24 -16.76 -4.35
#